data_AF-A0A3D2WAP6-F1
#
_entry.id   AF-A0A3D2WAP6-F1
#
_cell.length_a   1.000
_cell.length_b   1.000
_cell.length_c   1.000
_cell.angle_alpha   90.00
_cell.angle_beta   90.00
_cell.angle_gamma   90.00
#
_symmetry.space_group_name_H-M   'P 1'
#
loop_
_entity.id
_entity.type
_entity.pdbx_description
1 polymer ?
#
loop_
_entity_poly.entity_id
_entity_poly.type
_entity_poly.pdbx_seq_one_letter_code
_entity_poly.pdbx_strand_id
1 'polypeptide(L)' 'MEYDGVKYTLLMRNTQNYALLSENNETVAQIIHRGIMGGWDVITEKNFPSEVLLGIFIFCRYIESENELTIV' A
#
# COMPACT_ATOMS: atom_id res chain seq x y z
N MET A 1 10.38 -0.86 -3.27
CA MET A 1 10.79 -1.64 -2.08
C MET A 1 11.53 -2.87 -2.56
N GLU A 2 12.62 -3.27 -1.93
CA GLU A 2 13.24 -4.58 -2.17
C GLU A 2 12.99 -5.46 -0.93
N TYR A 3 12.52 -6.68 -1.13
CA TYR A 3 12.28 -7.65 -0.07
C TYR A 3 12.63 -9.04 -0.58
N ASP A 4 13.47 -9.76 0.14
CA ASP A 4 13.95 -11.10 -0.22
C ASP A 4 14.58 -11.14 -1.64
N GLY A 5 15.35 -10.12 -2.00
CA GLY A 5 16.01 -9.99 -3.30
C GLY A 5 15.07 -9.70 -4.48
N VAL A 6 13.77 -9.50 -4.24
CA VAL A 6 12.78 -9.15 -5.27
C VAL A 6 12.38 -7.68 -5.13
N LYS A 7 12.34 -6.96 -6.26
CA LYS A 7 11.84 -5.58 -6.25
C LYS A 7 10.34 -5.54 -6.41
N TYR A 8 9.75 -4.62 -5.68
CA TYR A 8 8.33 -4.32 -5.69
C TYR A 8 8.11 -2.83 -5.86
N THR A 9 7.06 -2.48 -6.61
CA THR A 9 6.63 -1.11 -6.83
C THR A 9 5.37 -0.85 -6.02
N LEU A 10 5.41 0.14 -5.13
CA LEU A 10 4.20 0.62 -4.46
C LEU A 10 3.52 1.64 -5.38
N LEU A 11 2.33 1.31 -5.86
CA LEU A 11 1.52 2.14 -6.72
C LEU A 11 0.31 2.68 -5.93
N MET A 12 0.20 3.99 -5.82
CA MET A 12 -1.05 4.65 -5.40
C MET A 12 -1.99 4.67 -6.61
N ARG A 13 -3.07 3.88 -6.58
CA ARG A 13 -4.11 3.92 -7.61
C ARG A 13 -5.05 5.11 -7.39
N ASN A 14 -5.34 5.40 -6.13
CA ASN A 14 -6.00 6.61 -5.63
C ASN A 14 -5.79 6.71 -4.11
N THR A 15 -6.36 7.73 -3.48
CA THR A 15 -6.29 7.98 -2.01
C THR A 15 -7.02 6.94 -1.14
N GLN A 16 -7.55 5.88 -1.73
CA GLN A 16 -8.23 4.80 -1.01
C GLN A 16 -7.71 3.43 -1.43
N ASN A 17 -6.77 3.35 -2.38
CA ASN A 17 -6.31 2.09 -2.93
C ASN A 17 -4.83 2.17 -3.30
N TYR A 18 -4.04 1.37 -2.61
CA TYR A 18 -2.63 1.14 -2.88
C TYR A 18 -2.42 -0.30 -3.30
N ALA A 19 -1.58 -0.50 -4.30
CA ALA A 19 -1.18 -1.81 -4.77
C ALA A 19 0.34 -1.96 -4.69
N LEU A 20 0.79 -3.08 -4.15
CA LEU A 20 2.18 -3.51 -4.26
C LEU A 20 2.29 -4.42 -5.48
N LEU A 21 3.07 -4.00 -6.47
CA LEU A 21 3.28 -4.70 -7.72
C LEU A 21 4.61 -5.47 -7.70
N SER A 22 4.62 -6.68 -8.24
CA SER A 22 5.86 -7.40 -8.57
C SER A 22 6.55 -6.77 -9.78
N GLU A 23 7.76 -7.25 -10.10
CA GLU A 23 8.49 -6.85 -11.31
C GLU A 23 7.71 -7.15 -12.60
N ASN A 24 6.79 -8.12 -12.57
CA ASN A 24 5.92 -8.48 -13.70
C ASN A 24 4.61 -7.66 -13.73
N ASN A 25 4.50 -6.60 -12.93
CA ASN A 25 3.30 -5.78 -12.74
C ASN A 25 2.09 -6.52 -12.14
N GLU A 26 2.30 -7.68 -11.53
CA GLU A 26 1.24 -8.42 -10.83
C GLU A 26 1.01 -7.82 -9.44
N THR A 27 -0.25 -7.69 -9.02
CA THR A 27 -0.57 -7.15 -7.70
C THR A 27 -0.42 -8.24 -6.64
N VAL A 28 0.60 -8.12 -5.77
CA VAL A 28 0.90 -9.13 -4.73
C VAL A 28 0.36 -8.75 -3.35
N ALA A 29 0.06 -7.47 -3.15
CA ALA A 29 -0.66 -6.96 -1.98
C ALA A 29 -1.47 -5.71 -2.34
N GLN A 30 -2.56 -5.46 -1.62
CA GLN A 30 -3.37 -4.26 -1.71
C GLN A 30 -3.74 -3.73 -0.33
N ILE A 31 -3.79 -2.41 -0.21
CA ILE A 31 -4.29 -1.70 0.96
C ILE A 31 -5.47 -0.85 0.50
N ILE A 32 -6.66 -1.15 1.02
CA ILE A 32 -7.92 -0.59 0.55
C ILE A 32 -8.66 0.07 1.71
N HIS A 33 -9.01 1.34 1.57
CA HIS A 33 -9.86 2.04 2.51
C HIS A 33 -11.33 1.64 2.28
N ARG A 34 -12.06 1.33 3.35
CA ARG A 34 -13.47 0.90 3.27
C ARG A 34 -14.46 2.05 3.12
N GLY A 35 -13.99 3.25 2.78
CA GLY A 35 -14.82 4.43 2.56
C GLY A 35 -15.58 4.83 3.82
N ILE A 36 -16.91 4.91 3.72
CA ILE A 36 -17.80 5.44 4.77
C ILE A 36 -17.78 4.57 6.04
N MET A 37 -17.55 3.26 5.92
CA MET A 37 -17.46 2.37 7.09
C MET A 37 -16.17 2.59 7.89
N GLY A 38 -15.21 3.32 7.32
CA GLY A 38 -13.89 3.54 7.91
C GLY A 38 -13.05 2.27 7.99
N GLY A 39 -11.78 2.46 8.32
CA GLY A 39 -10.81 1.38 8.40
C GLY A 39 -10.27 0.94 7.05
N TRP A 40 -9.37 -0.03 7.13
CA TRP A 40 -8.59 -0.49 5.99
C TRP A 40 -8.56 -2.01 5.94
N ASP A 41 -8.48 -2.52 4.72
CA ASP A 41 -8.20 -3.92 4.43
C ASP A 41 -6.80 -4.04 3.85
N VAL A 42 -6.02 -4.97 4.38
CA VAL A 42 -4.71 -5.35 3.84
C VAL A 42 -4.86 -6.75 3.28
N ILE A 43 -4.89 -6.83 1.95
CA ILE A 43 -5.06 -8.08 1.22
C ILE A 43 -3.69 -8.46 0.65
N THR A 44 -3.26 -9.70 0.83
CA THR A 44 -2.03 -10.17 0.20
C THR A 44 -2.13 -11.63 -0.22
N GLU A 45 -1.54 -11.92 -1.37
CA GLU A 45 -1.44 -13.28 -1.91
C GLU A 45 -0.10 -13.95 -1.51
N LYS A 46 0.82 -13.17 -0.93
CA LYS A 46 2.12 -13.64 -0.46
C LYS A 46 2.19 -13.57 1.07
N ASN A 47 2.96 -14.48 1.64
CA ASN A 47 3.27 -14.47 3.08
C ASN A 47 4.33 -13.40 3.40
N PHE A 48 3.99 -12.13 3.25
CA PHE A 48 4.82 -11.05 3.78
C PHE A 48 4.76 -11.07 5.32
N PRO A 49 5.89 -10.79 6.01
CA PRO A 49 5.88 -10.55 7.44
C PRO A 49 4.92 -9.42 7.79
N SER A 50 4.25 -9.54 8.94
CA SER A 50 3.27 -8.55 9.39
C SER A 50 3.88 -7.14 9.52
N GLU A 51 5.15 -7.08 9.92
CA GLU A 51 5.94 -5.87 10.10
C GLU A 51 6.16 -5.13 8.78
N VAL A 52 6.36 -5.89 7.69
CA VAL A 52 6.52 -5.34 6.34
C VAL A 52 5.20 -4.72 5.88
N LEU A 53 4.10 -5.46 6.01
CA LEU A 53 2.77 -4.97 5.62
C LEU A 53 2.37 -3.73 6.43
N LEU A 54 2.65 -3.74 7.74
CA LEU A 54 2.35 -2.62 8.62
C LEU A 54 3.21 -1.39 8.30
N GLY A 55 4.48 -1.59 7.96
CA GLY A 55 5.37 -0.51 7.51
C GLY A 55 4.88 0.15 6.23
N ILE A 56 4.45 -0.64 5.24
CA ILE A 56 3.86 -0.13 4.00
C ILE A 56 2.56 0.63 4.30
N PHE A 57 1.70 0.08 5.16
CA PHE A 57 0.45 0.75 5.56
C PHE A 57 0.69 2.11 6.21
N ILE A 58 1.61 2.19 7.18
CA ILE A 58 1.97 3.46 7.83
C ILE A 58 2.54 4.44 6.80
N PHE A 59 3.40 3.96 5.89
CA PHE A 59 3.94 4.79 4.83
C PHE A 59 2.84 5.36 3.91
N CYS A 60 1.87 4.54 3.48
CA CYS A 60 0.73 5.00 2.70
C CYS A 60 -0.05 6.11 3.44
N ARG A 61 -0.31 5.92 4.73
CA ARG A 61 -1.01 6.91 5.57
C ARG A 61 -0.22 8.21 5.73
N TYR A 62 1.10 8.14 5.83
CA TYR A 62 1.97 9.31 5.87
C TYR A 62 1.90 10.11 4.56
N ILE A 63 1.99 9.44 3.40
CA ILE A 63 1.91 10.10 2.09
C ILE A 63 0.53 10.76 1.89
N GLU A 64 -0.56 10.14 2.36
CA GLU A 64 -1.88 10.78 2.33
C GLU A 64 -1.92 12.07 3.14
N SER A 65 -1.40 12.08 4.37
CA SER A 65 -1.38 13.29 5.17
C SER A 65 -0.56 14.41 4.53
N GLU A 66 0.52 14.08 3.83
CA GLU A 66 1.32 15.07 3.09
C GLU A 66 0.58 15.59 1.84
N ASN A 67 -0.16 14.72 1.14
CA ASN A 67 -0.95 15.12 -0.03
C ASN A 67 -2.15 16.01 0.35
N GLU A 68 -2.75 15.81 1.53
CA GLU A 68 -3.80 16.69 2.07
C GLU A 68 -3.30 18.12 2.31
N LEU A 69 -2.00 18.31 2.55
CA LEU A 69 -1.39 19.64 2.72
C LEU A 69 -1.15 20.38 1.39
N THR A 70 -1.28 19.69 0.25
CA THR A 70 -1.03 20.26 -1.10
C THR A 70 -2.34 20.55 -1.86
N ILE A 71 -3.47 20.65 -1.16
CA ILE A 71 -4.71 21.14 -1.76
C ILE A 71 -4.60 22.67 -1.91
N VAL A 72 -4.21 23.12 -3.11
CA VAL A 72 -4.29 24.51 -3.60
C VAL A 72 -5.29 24.55 -4.76
#